data_AF-A0A957T467-F1
#
_entry.id   AF-A0A957T467-F1
#
_cell.length_a   1.000
_cell.length_b   1.000
_cell.length_c   1.000
_cell.angle_alpha   90.00
_cell.angle_beta   90.00
_cell.angle_gamma   90.00
#
_symmetry.space_group_name_H-M   'P 1'
#
loop_
_entity.id
_entity.type
_entity.pdbx_description
1 polymer ?
#
loop_
_entity_poly.entity_id
_entity_poly.type
_entity_poly.pdbx_seq_one_letter_code
_entity_poly.pdbx_strand_id
1 'polypeptide(L)'
;MNNRYCLYMIIWLAFFLLSVSVADLWISALAQTIPSPSDVYLPVVMKLPKSTAAPIPTATPAATPTPTLPPPNLDGCKNPPSTPVQAADYPIKIVNVDKTAQPETVTLKNVSNESVDLTGWHMCSVLATQEHKPIGGILAPDETGIYAYGGRDYIWNNDEPDDGALFNAAWQLVSYWDDPE
;
A
#
# COMPACT_ATOMS: atom_id res chain seq x y z
N MET A 1 29.25 41.39 4.04
CA MET A 1 28.94 40.47 5.15
C MET A 1 27.80 41.10 5.94
N ASN A 2 26.57 40.68 5.64
CA ASN A 2 25.35 41.37 6.05
C ASN A 2 24.65 40.66 7.22
N ASN A 3 24.42 41.46 8.25
CA ASN A 3 24.02 41.09 9.59
C ASN A 3 22.49 41.14 9.73
N ARG A 4 21.76 40.16 9.16
CA ARG A 4 20.27 40.14 9.16
C ARG A 4 19.60 38.86 9.65
N TYR A 5 20.35 37.85 10.13
CA TYR A 5 19.76 36.55 10.48
C TYR A 5 19.51 36.31 11.99
N CYS A 6 19.69 37.31 12.86
CA CYS A 6 19.62 37.10 14.31
C CYS A 6 18.25 37.42 14.96
N LEU A 7 17.23 37.85 14.21
CA LEU A 7 15.96 38.32 14.80
C LEU A 7 14.73 37.43 14.53
N TYR A 8 14.84 36.37 13.72
CA TYR A 8 13.71 35.47 13.43
C TYR A 8 13.69 34.19 14.28
N MET A 9 14.68 33.98 15.15
CA MET A 9 14.84 32.74 15.92
C MET A 9 14.30 32.82 17.38
N ILE A 10 13.52 33.85 17.71
CA ILE A 10 12.97 34.05 19.08
C ILE A 10 11.43 33.91 19.13
N ILE A 11 10.74 33.78 17.99
CA ILE A 11 9.26 33.77 17.95
C ILE A 11 8.64 32.35 17.83
N TRP A 12 9.45 31.28 17.72
CA TRP A 12 8.94 29.89 17.63
C TRP A 12 9.01 29.07 18.92
N LEU A 13 9.32 29.69 20.06
CA LEU A 13 9.52 29.01 21.35
C LEU A 13 8.43 29.32 22.39
N ALA A 14 7.21 29.65 21.93
CA ALA A 14 6.07 30.01 22.79
C ALA A 14 4.73 29.36 22.39
N PHE A 15 4.73 28.16 21.80
CA PHE A 15 3.51 27.36 21.60
C PHE A 15 3.73 25.88 21.97
N PHE A 16 4.53 25.66 23.01
CA PHE A 16 4.80 24.34 23.58
C PHE A 16 4.51 24.40 25.08
N LEU A 17 3.23 24.54 25.47
CA LEU A 17 2.73 24.35 26.84
C LEU A 17 1.21 24.64 26.89
N LEU A 18 0.38 23.63 26.60
CA LEU A 18 -1.03 23.46 26.95
C LEU A 18 -1.50 22.22 26.15
N SER A 19 -1.98 21.12 26.67
CA SER A 19 -2.43 20.76 28.00
C SER A 19 -2.44 19.23 28.05
N VAL A 20 -2.01 18.64 29.16
CA VAL A 20 -2.26 17.23 29.45
C VAL A 20 -3.71 17.17 29.95
N SER A 21 -4.62 16.63 29.14
CA SER A 21 -5.98 16.34 29.59
C SER A 21 -6.15 14.83 29.70
N VAL A 22 -6.04 14.38 30.94
CA VAL A 22 -6.53 13.11 31.48
C VAL A 22 -8.03 13.01 31.23
N ALA A 23 -8.51 11.91 30.65
CA ALA A 23 -9.78 11.29 31.02
C ALA A 23 -9.93 9.93 30.33
N ASP A 24 -9.75 8.91 31.16
CA ASP A 24 -10.47 7.65 31.14
C ASP A 24 -11.83 7.69 30.42
N LEU A 25 -12.00 6.86 29.40
CA LEU A 25 -13.31 6.41 28.95
C LEU A 25 -13.33 4.88 28.96
N TRP A 26 -13.63 4.36 30.15
CA TRP A 26 -14.12 3.01 30.37
C TRP A 26 -15.40 2.80 29.55
N ILE A 27 -15.34 1.91 28.55
CA ILE A 27 -16.55 1.40 27.91
C ILE A 27 -17.09 0.27 28.78
N SER A 28 -18.06 0.60 29.62
CA SER A 28 -18.86 -0.35 30.38
C SER A 28 -19.56 -1.32 29.41
N ALA A 29 -19.18 -2.59 29.49
CA ALA A 29 -19.91 -3.69 28.85
C ALA A 29 -21.26 -3.88 29.55
N LEU A 30 -22.33 -3.43 28.89
CA LEU A 30 -23.70 -3.80 29.26
C LEU A 30 -24.01 -5.19 28.70
N ALA A 31 -23.96 -6.20 29.56
CA ALA A 31 -24.53 -7.51 29.28
C ALA A 31 -26.06 -7.37 29.15
N GLN A 32 -26.58 -7.52 27.93
CA GLN A 32 -28.01 -7.60 27.69
C GLN A 32 -28.47 -9.04 27.95
N THR A 33 -29.30 -9.21 28.99
CA THR A 33 -30.07 -10.43 29.23
C THR A 33 -31.16 -10.56 28.16
N ILE A 34 -31.09 -11.61 27.36
CA ILE A 34 -32.10 -11.97 26.35
C ILE A 34 -33.26 -12.68 27.05
N PRO A 35 -34.51 -12.17 26.97
CA PRO A 35 -35.68 -12.93 27.39
C PRO A 35 -36.03 -14.00 26.35
N SER A 36 -36.20 -15.23 26.81
CA SER A 36 -36.79 -16.35 26.07
C SER A 36 -38.32 -16.18 26.01
N PRO A 37 -38.94 -16.34 24.82
CA PRO A 37 -40.30 -16.85 24.82
C PRO A 37 -40.54 -17.95 23.76
N SER A 38 -40.96 -19.10 24.29
CA SER A 38 -42.11 -19.90 23.86
C SER A 38 -42.11 -20.49 22.45
N ASP A 39 -41.94 -21.81 22.43
CA ASP A 39 -42.25 -22.72 21.33
C ASP A 39 -43.68 -22.53 20.81
N VAL A 40 -43.80 -21.93 19.62
CA VAL A 40 -45.02 -21.94 18.81
C VAL A 40 -44.94 -23.13 17.86
N TYR A 41 -45.70 -24.18 18.17
CA TYR A 41 -45.87 -25.36 17.31
C TYR A 41 -46.80 -25.02 16.14
N LEU A 42 -46.23 -24.85 14.95
CA LEU A 42 -46.98 -24.78 13.69
C LEU A 42 -47.20 -26.19 13.10
N PRO A 43 -48.34 -26.47 12.46
CA PRO A 43 -48.57 -27.73 11.76
C PRO A 43 -47.61 -27.84 10.56
N VAL A 44 -46.79 -28.89 10.56
CA VAL A 44 -45.87 -29.21 9.47
C VAL A 44 -46.68 -29.66 8.25
N VAL A 45 -46.83 -28.78 7.27
CA VAL A 45 -47.29 -29.14 5.92
C VAL A 45 -46.11 -29.77 5.18
N MET A 46 -46.11 -31.09 5.02
CA MET A 46 -45.11 -31.82 4.24
C MET A 46 -45.27 -31.50 2.75
N LYS A 47 -44.42 -30.60 2.22
CA LYS A 47 -44.19 -30.47 0.78
C LYS A 47 -43.33 -31.65 0.33
N LEU A 48 -43.77 -32.37 -0.71
CA LEU A 48 -42.94 -33.39 -1.35
C LEU A 48 -41.60 -32.76 -1.79
N PRO A 49 -40.46 -33.42 -1.52
CA PRO A 49 -39.16 -32.92 -1.92
C PRO A 49 -39.12 -32.83 -3.45
N LYS A 50 -39.00 -31.60 -3.95
CA LYS A 50 -38.66 -31.34 -5.35
C LYS A 50 -37.29 -31.99 -5.58
N SER A 51 -37.21 -32.91 -6.54
CA SER A 51 -35.96 -33.57 -6.93
C SER A 51 -34.94 -32.52 -7.36
N THR A 52 -34.06 -32.13 -6.45
CA THR A 52 -32.96 -31.20 -6.69
C THR A 52 -31.90 -31.97 -7.48
N ALA A 53 -31.69 -31.58 -8.74
CA ALA A 53 -30.57 -32.07 -9.54
C ALA A 53 -29.26 -31.84 -8.77
N ALA A 54 -28.42 -32.87 -8.68
CA ALA A 54 -27.12 -32.78 -8.02
C ALA A 54 -26.30 -31.64 -8.68
N PRO A 55 -25.65 -30.76 -7.90
CA PRO A 55 -24.82 -29.71 -8.46
C PRO A 55 -23.70 -30.35 -9.28
N ILE A 56 -23.59 -29.94 -10.54
CA ILE A 56 -22.45 -30.30 -11.38
C ILE A 56 -21.21 -29.68 -10.72
N PRO A 57 -20.15 -30.44 -10.43
CA PRO A 57 -18.93 -29.89 -9.85
C PRO A 57 -18.37 -28.83 -10.82
N THR A 58 -18.34 -27.58 -10.35
CA THR A 58 -17.68 -26.49 -11.06
C THR A 58 -16.18 -26.77 -11.05
N ALA A 59 -15.59 -26.93 -12.23
CA ALA A 59 -14.15 -27.10 -12.35
C ALA A 59 -13.45 -25.88 -11.72
N THR A 60 -12.55 -26.13 -10.77
CA THR A 60 -11.68 -25.10 -10.21
C THR A 60 -10.77 -24.58 -11.34
N PRO A 61 -10.70 -23.26 -11.57
CA PRO A 61 -9.77 -22.70 -12.55
C PRO A 61 -8.34 -23.14 -12.26
N ALA A 62 -7.59 -23.52 -13.29
CA ALA A 62 -6.16 -23.77 -13.16
C ALA A 62 -5.46 -22.46 -12.74
N ALA A 63 -4.50 -22.55 -11.81
CA ALA A 63 -3.74 -21.39 -11.37
C ALA A 63 -2.94 -20.80 -12.55
N THR A 64 -3.03 -19.49 -12.73
CA THR A 64 -2.18 -18.75 -13.66
C THR A 64 -0.72 -18.84 -13.18
N PRO A 65 0.26 -19.12 -14.05
CA PRO A 65 1.66 -19.17 -13.64
C PRO A 65 2.12 -17.79 -13.15
N THR A 66 2.78 -17.76 -12.00
CA THR A 66 3.46 -16.56 -11.48
C THR A 66 4.65 -16.23 -12.39
N PRO A 67 4.81 -14.98 -12.86
CA PRO A 67 5.95 -14.58 -13.67
C PRO A 67 7.25 -14.73 -12.88
N THR A 68 8.33 -15.09 -13.58
CA THR A 68 9.67 -15.14 -12.99
C THR A 68 10.25 -13.74 -12.96
N LEU A 69 10.63 -13.26 -11.76
CA LEU A 69 11.27 -11.96 -11.62
C LEU A 69 12.73 -12.00 -12.10
N PRO A 70 13.29 -10.86 -12.57
CA PRO A 70 14.70 -10.73 -12.89
C PRO A 70 15.62 -11.07 -11.69
N PRO A 71 16.91 -11.31 -11.95
CA PRO A 71 17.91 -11.42 -10.88
C PRO A 71 17.94 -10.17 -9.99
N PRO A 72 18.36 -10.31 -8.71
CA PRO A 72 18.54 -9.18 -7.81
C PRO A 72 19.49 -8.09 -8.35
N ASN A 73 19.13 -6.82 -8.12
CA ASN A 73 20.00 -5.65 -8.32
C ASN A 73 20.50 -5.14 -6.96
N LEU A 74 21.68 -5.59 -6.55
CA LEU A 74 22.23 -5.29 -5.22
C LEU A 74 22.92 -3.92 -5.12
N ASP A 75 22.97 -3.13 -6.21
CA ASP A 75 23.57 -1.79 -6.20
C ASP A 75 22.66 -0.72 -5.57
N GLY A 76 21.45 -1.11 -5.17
CA GLY A 76 20.42 -0.22 -4.66
C GLY A 76 19.82 0.65 -5.78
N CYS A 77 19.40 1.88 -5.43
CA CYS A 77 18.92 2.85 -6.42
C CYS A 77 20.02 3.51 -7.25
N LYS A 78 21.28 3.04 -7.21
CA LYS A 78 22.39 3.66 -7.96
C LYS A 78 22.34 3.38 -9.46
N ASN A 79 21.95 2.17 -9.83
CA ASN A 79 21.87 1.71 -11.21
C ASN A 79 20.56 0.91 -11.41
N PRO A 80 19.38 1.51 -11.17
CA PRO A 80 18.13 0.82 -11.42
C PRO A 80 18.02 0.53 -12.93
N PRO A 81 17.39 -0.59 -13.33
CA PRO A 81 17.11 -0.84 -14.74
C PRO A 81 16.33 0.34 -15.30
N SER A 82 16.70 0.82 -16.49
CA SER A 82 16.09 1.99 -17.13
C SER A 82 15.09 1.61 -18.23
N THR A 83 14.54 0.38 -18.20
CA THR A 83 13.64 -0.10 -19.25
C THR A 83 12.50 -0.94 -18.67
N PRO A 84 11.24 -0.68 -19.09
CA PRO A 84 10.05 -1.37 -18.57
C PRO A 84 10.00 -2.86 -18.93
N VAL A 85 10.68 -3.28 -20.00
CA VAL A 85 10.63 -4.66 -20.54
C VAL A 85 11.04 -5.73 -19.52
N GLN A 86 11.76 -5.36 -18.46
CA GLN A 86 12.24 -6.30 -17.45
C GLN A 86 11.26 -6.49 -16.28
N ALA A 87 10.31 -5.59 -16.08
CA ALA A 87 9.36 -5.67 -14.98
C ALA A 87 8.15 -6.53 -15.32
N ALA A 88 7.70 -7.34 -14.35
CA ALA A 88 6.52 -8.19 -14.51
C ALA A 88 5.21 -7.49 -14.14
N ASP A 89 5.28 -6.37 -13.42
CA ASP A 89 4.14 -5.69 -12.77
C ASP A 89 3.32 -6.65 -11.89
N TYR A 90 3.99 -7.61 -11.26
CA TYR A 90 3.36 -8.63 -10.41
C TYR A 90 4.31 -9.06 -9.28
N PRO A 91 3.84 -9.18 -8.02
CA PRO A 91 2.44 -9.08 -7.58
C PRO A 91 1.96 -7.65 -7.32
N ILE A 92 2.88 -6.68 -7.27
CA ILE A 92 2.57 -5.27 -7.06
C ILE A 92 2.84 -4.51 -8.35
N LYS A 93 1.93 -3.60 -8.70
CA LYS A 93 2.08 -2.66 -9.80
C LYS A 93 2.19 -1.23 -9.28
N ILE A 94 3.12 -0.46 -9.83
CA ILE A 94 3.12 1.00 -9.67
C ILE A 94 1.99 1.55 -10.54
N VAL A 95 1.00 2.19 -9.91
CA VAL A 95 -0.14 2.79 -10.60
C VAL A 95 0.15 4.23 -10.96
N ASN A 96 0.81 4.96 -10.05
CA ASN A 96 1.12 6.38 -10.23
C ASN A 96 2.31 6.78 -9.36
N VAL A 97 3.06 7.76 -9.84
CA VAL A 97 3.99 8.56 -9.02
C VAL A 97 3.54 10.02 -9.16
N ASP A 98 3.20 10.66 -8.04
CA ASP A 98 2.91 12.09 -8.01
C ASP A 98 4.15 12.85 -7.54
N LYS A 99 4.91 13.32 -8.53
CA LYS A 99 6.14 14.11 -8.37
C LYS A 99 5.88 15.53 -7.84
N THR A 100 4.64 16.01 -7.97
CA THR A 100 4.24 17.37 -7.60
C THR A 100 3.70 17.48 -6.18
N ALA A 101 3.31 16.36 -5.59
CA ALA A 101 2.81 16.30 -4.22
C ALA A 101 3.87 16.76 -3.20
N GLN A 102 3.41 17.23 -2.04
CA GLN A 102 4.25 17.68 -0.93
C GLN A 102 3.84 16.99 0.37
N PRO A 103 4.48 15.86 0.72
CA PRO A 103 5.59 15.18 0.03
C PRO A 103 5.16 14.40 -1.23
N GLU A 104 6.12 14.03 -2.08
CA GLU A 104 5.90 13.15 -3.25
C GLU A 104 5.24 11.84 -2.83
N THR A 105 4.39 11.27 -3.70
CA THR A 105 3.65 10.05 -3.37
C THR A 105 3.77 8.98 -4.45
N VAL A 106 3.76 7.72 -4.02
CA VAL A 106 3.73 6.56 -4.91
C VAL A 106 2.47 5.76 -4.61
N THR A 107 1.69 5.48 -5.64
CA THR A 107 0.49 4.65 -5.56
C THR A 107 0.81 3.26 -6.05
N LEU A 108 0.68 2.28 -5.17
CA LEU A 108 0.93 0.86 -5.46
C LEU A 108 -0.38 0.09 -5.39
N LYS A 109 -0.59 -0.84 -6.33
CA LYS A 109 -1.72 -1.78 -6.29
C LYS A 109 -1.21 -3.21 -6.20
N ASN A 110 -1.79 -3.99 -5.29
CA ASN A 110 -1.67 -5.44 -5.34
C ASN A 110 -2.57 -6.00 -6.45
N VAL A 111 -1.96 -6.57 -7.49
CA VAL A 111 -2.67 -7.17 -8.63
C VAL A 111 -2.71 -8.70 -8.55
N SER A 112 -2.22 -9.27 -7.44
CA SER A 112 -2.33 -10.69 -7.15
C SER A 112 -3.63 -11.03 -6.41
N ASN A 113 -3.90 -12.32 -6.28
CA ASN A 113 -5.01 -12.88 -5.51
C ASN A 113 -4.62 -13.22 -4.05
N GLU A 114 -3.42 -12.84 -3.62
CA GLU A 114 -2.91 -13.08 -2.27
C GLU A 114 -2.55 -11.76 -1.59
N SER A 115 -2.55 -11.72 -0.26
CA SER A 115 -2.03 -10.56 0.48
C SER A 115 -0.51 -10.47 0.32
N VAL A 116 0.01 -9.26 0.11
CA VAL A 116 1.45 -9.02 -0.06
C VAL A 116 1.94 -8.11 1.06
N ASP A 117 2.96 -8.57 1.78
CA ASP A 117 3.70 -7.76 2.76
C ASP A 117 4.83 -7.01 2.04
N LEU A 118 4.81 -5.68 2.13
CA LEU A 118 5.76 -4.77 1.52
C LEU A 118 6.96 -4.45 2.42
N THR A 119 7.10 -5.14 3.56
CA THR A 119 8.23 -4.94 4.47
C THR A 119 9.56 -5.14 3.75
N GLY A 120 10.41 -4.12 3.79
CA GLY A 120 11.73 -4.14 3.15
C GLY A 120 11.71 -3.93 1.64
N TRP A 121 10.58 -3.61 1.02
CA TRP A 121 10.54 -3.25 -0.40
C TRP A 121 11.17 -1.89 -0.66
N HIS A 122 11.64 -1.69 -1.89
CA HIS A 122 12.43 -0.54 -2.29
C HIS A 122 11.80 0.13 -3.51
N MET A 123 11.57 1.43 -3.45
CA MET A 123 11.10 2.21 -4.60
C MET A 123 12.18 3.22 -4.96
N CYS A 124 12.60 3.25 -6.22
CA CYS A 124 13.68 4.09 -6.71
C CYS A 124 13.18 5.08 -7.77
N SER A 125 13.68 6.31 -7.71
CA SER A 125 13.79 7.19 -8.89
C SER A 125 14.98 6.71 -9.74
N VAL A 126 14.77 6.60 -11.05
CA VAL A 126 15.77 6.06 -11.97
C VAL A 126 16.86 7.09 -12.29
N LEU A 127 16.48 8.35 -12.51
CA LEU A 127 17.41 9.42 -12.87
C LEU A 127 18.13 9.98 -11.65
N ALA A 128 17.42 10.24 -10.55
CA ALA A 128 18.02 10.86 -9.37
C ALA A 128 18.85 9.90 -8.53
N THR A 129 18.72 8.59 -8.78
CA THR A 129 19.39 7.52 -8.01
C THR A 129 19.05 7.50 -6.52
N GLN A 130 17.84 7.95 -6.19
CA GLN A 130 17.34 8.10 -4.83
C GLN A 130 16.24 7.10 -4.51
N GLU A 131 16.13 6.75 -3.23
CA GLU A 131 15.15 5.77 -2.74
C GLU A 131 13.98 6.49 -2.04
N HIS A 132 12.76 6.19 -2.48
CA HIS A 132 11.53 6.58 -1.79
C HIS A 132 11.33 5.68 -0.57
N LYS A 133 11.32 6.31 0.61
CA LYS A 133 10.99 5.66 1.88
C LYS A 133 10.01 6.49 2.68
N PRO A 134 9.10 5.85 3.44
CA PRO A 134 8.96 4.40 3.62
C PRO A 134 8.00 3.73 2.61
N ILE A 135 8.31 2.49 2.23
CA ILE A 135 7.36 1.53 1.63
C ILE A 135 7.20 0.37 2.61
N GLY A 136 5.96 -0.04 2.90
CA GLY A 136 5.69 -1.09 3.88
C GLY A 136 4.21 -1.38 4.09
N GLY A 137 3.91 -2.25 5.06
CA GLY A 137 2.55 -2.69 5.36
C GLY A 137 2.09 -3.84 4.46
N ILE A 138 0.84 -4.27 4.66
CA ILE A 138 0.25 -5.38 3.92
C ILE A 138 -0.83 -4.83 3.00
N LEU A 139 -0.78 -5.19 1.71
CA LEU A 139 -1.87 -4.95 0.76
C LEU A 139 -2.64 -6.24 0.53
N ALA A 140 -3.95 -6.24 0.80
CA ALA A 140 -4.87 -7.29 0.41
C ALA A 140 -4.98 -7.40 -1.13
N PRO A 141 -5.53 -8.51 -1.66
CA PRO A 141 -5.81 -8.64 -3.08
C PRO A 141 -6.61 -7.44 -3.61
N ASP A 142 -6.19 -6.90 -4.75
CA ASP A 142 -6.76 -5.70 -5.39
C ASP A 142 -6.67 -4.39 -4.59
N GLU A 143 -6.08 -4.40 -3.40
CA GLU A 143 -5.91 -3.19 -2.58
C GLU A 143 -4.90 -2.22 -3.21
N THR A 144 -5.18 -0.93 -3.05
CA THR A 144 -4.28 0.16 -3.45
C THR A 144 -3.81 0.92 -2.22
N GLY A 145 -2.49 1.07 -2.08
CA GLY A 145 -1.86 1.88 -1.05
C GLY A 145 -1.21 3.13 -1.64
N ILE A 146 -1.26 4.24 -0.91
CA ILE A 146 -0.56 5.48 -1.25
C ILE A 146 0.55 5.69 -0.22
N TYR A 147 1.78 5.85 -0.70
CA TYR A 147 2.98 5.96 0.12
C TYR A 147 3.62 7.32 -0.08
N ALA A 148 3.54 8.14 0.97
CA ALA A 148 4.17 9.46 1.02
C ALA A 148 5.66 9.33 1.31
N TYR A 149 6.49 10.10 0.59
CA TYR A 149 7.92 10.18 0.87
C TYR A 149 8.14 10.80 2.25
N GLY A 150 8.99 10.17 3.07
CA GLY A 150 9.30 10.59 4.42
C GLY A 150 10.40 11.65 4.51
N GLY A 151 11.09 11.93 3.41
CA GLY A 151 12.08 12.99 3.31
C GLY A 151 11.45 14.38 3.14
N ARG A 152 12.31 15.40 3.04
CA ARG A 152 11.90 16.82 2.84
C ARG A 152 12.18 17.35 1.43
N ASP A 153 12.97 16.61 0.66
CA ASP A 153 13.40 16.97 -0.69
C ASP A 153 12.54 16.23 -1.71
N TYR A 154 12.59 16.68 -2.96
CA TYR A 154 12.07 15.93 -4.11
C TYR A 154 13.10 14.89 -4.53
N ILE A 155 12.64 13.68 -4.84
CA ILE A 155 13.49 12.62 -5.37
C ILE A 155 13.17 12.28 -6.82
N TRP A 156 12.02 12.71 -7.35
CA TRP A 156 11.78 12.69 -8.79
C TRP A 156 12.00 14.06 -9.41
N ASN A 157 12.53 14.07 -10.63
CA ASN A 157 12.64 15.28 -11.40
C ASN A 157 11.25 15.71 -11.94
N ASN A 158 10.85 16.95 -11.62
CA ASN A 158 9.59 17.53 -12.11
C ASN A 158 9.70 18.11 -13.53
N ASP A 159 10.91 18.42 -13.98
CA ASP A 159 11.16 19.13 -15.24
C ASP A 159 11.61 18.22 -16.38
N GLU A 160 12.00 16.98 -16.08
CA GLU A 160 12.45 15.96 -17.05
C GLU A 160 11.87 14.59 -16.68
N PRO A 161 11.73 13.66 -17.65
CA PRO A 161 11.29 12.30 -17.37
C PRO A 161 12.22 11.60 -16.38
N ASP A 162 11.65 11.09 -15.30
CA ASP A 162 12.34 10.33 -14.26
C ASP A 162 11.51 9.11 -13.87
N ASP A 163 11.86 7.97 -14.45
CA ASP A 163 11.12 6.74 -14.25
C ASP A 163 11.17 6.22 -12.81
N GLY A 164 10.25 5.32 -12.49
CA GLY A 164 10.13 4.65 -11.20
C GLY A 164 10.42 3.16 -11.31
N ALA A 165 11.21 2.61 -10.39
CA ALA A 165 11.46 1.18 -10.29
C ALA A 165 11.12 0.66 -8.89
N LEU A 166 10.24 -0.34 -8.82
CA LEU A 166 9.87 -1.01 -7.57
C LEU A 166 10.57 -2.36 -7.48
N PHE A 167 11.26 -2.58 -6.37
CA PHE A 167 11.93 -3.83 -6.06
C PHE A 167 11.34 -4.47 -4.79
N ASN A 168 11.33 -5.80 -4.76
CA ASN A 168 11.02 -6.53 -3.53
C ASN A 168 12.19 -6.46 -2.52
N ALA A 169 12.01 -7.03 -1.33
CA ALA A 169 13.05 -7.05 -0.29
C ALA A 169 14.34 -7.80 -0.67
N ALA A 170 14.30 -8.61 -1.73
CA ALA A 170 15.47 -9.28 -2.30
C ALA A 170 16.11 -8.47 -3.46
N TRP A 171 15.72 -7.20 -3.64
CA TRP A 171 16.16 -6.32 -4.72
C TRP A 171 15.87 -6.83 -6.14
N GLN A 172 14.84 -7.66 -6.32
CA GLN A 172 14.40 -8.06 -7.67
C GLN A 172 13.40 -7.05 -8.21
N LEU A 173 13.53 -6.66 -9.47
CA LEU A 173 12.62 -5.72 -10.12
C LEU A 173 11.22 -6.35 -10.24
N VAL A 174 10.23 -5.70 -9.64
CA VAL A 174 8.83 -6.16 -9.62
C VAL A 174 8.00 -5.37 -10.61
N SER A 175 8.06 -4.04 -10.55
CA SER A 175 7.25 -3.14 -11.36
C SER A 175 8.05 -1.94 -11.83
N TYR A 176 7.63 -1.37 -12.96
CA TYR A 176 8.24 -0.20 -13.57
C TYR A 176 7.17 0.85 -13.87
N TRP A 177 7.50 2.11 -13.62
CA TRP A 177 6.69 3.26 -13.99
C TRP A 177 7.47 4.10 -14.99
N ASP A 178 6.96 4.14 -16.22
CA ASP A 178 7.45 4.99 -17.31
C ASP A 178 6.83 6.37 -17.11
N ASP A 179 7.66 7.37 -16.80
CA ASP A 179 7.20 8.73 -16.47
C ASP A 179 6.57 9.39 -17.71
N PRO A 180 5.27 9.72 -17.69
CA PRO A 180 4.53 10.11 -18.89
C PRO A 180 4.82 11.53 -19.44
N GLU A 181 5.87 12.20 -18.99
CA GLU A 181 6.19 13.64 -19.17
C GLU A 181 5.23 14.62 -18.46
#